data_AF-A0A4Y5SM76-F1
#
_entry.id   AF-A0A4Y5SM76-F1
#
_cell.length_a   1.000
_cell.length_b   1.000
_cell.length_c   1.000
_cell.angle_alpha   90.00
_cell.angle_beta   90.00
_cell.angle_gamma   90.00
#
_symmetry.space_group_name_H-M   'P 1'
#
loop_
_entity.id
_entity.type
_entity.pdbx_description
1 polymer ?
#
loop_
_entity_poly.entity_id
_entity_poly.type
_entity_poly.pdbx_seq_one_letter_code
_entity_poly.pdbx_strand_id
1 'polypeptide(L)' 'MLGTILDVVFVAMVVLAVAVVEERDLVSAVVKYSLLSLLFILALFELKAPDVALSAIVVGAIVIGVFLFTIKGVKR' A
#
# COMPACT_ATOMS: atom_id res chain seq x y z
N MET A 1 4.85 -6.13 -24.53
CA MET A 1 5.73 -5.42 -23.58
C MET A 1 4.97 -4.74 -22.42
N LEU A 2 3.71 -5.10 -22.15
CA LEU A 2 2.98 -4.72 -20.92
C LEU A 2 3.39 -5.56 -19.69
N GLY A 3 3.98 -6.74 -19.90
CA GLY A 3 4.44 -7.60 -18.80
C GLY A 3 5.54 -6.96 -17.96
N THR A 4 6.56 -6.36 -18.57
CA THR A 4 7.77 -5.95 -17.85
C THR A 4 7.54 -4.91 -16.76
N ILE A 5 6.65 -3.92 -16.97
CA ILE A 5 6.38 -2.88 -15.97
C ILE A 5 5.55 -3.47 -14.82
N LEU A 6 4.49 -4.22 -15.15
CA LEU A 6 3.62 -4.82 -14.15
C LEU A 6 4.37 -5.88 -13.31
N ASP A 7 5.24 -6.66 -13.95
CA ASP A 7 6.11 -7.65 -13.29
C ASP A 7 7.03 -6.95 -12.28
N VAL A 8 7.65 -5.82 -12.65
CA VAL A 8 8.48 -5.02 -11.75
C VAL A 8 7.66 -4.46 -10.59
N VAL A 9 6.44 -3.96 -10.85
CA VAL A 9 5.53 -3.49 -9.80
C VAL A 9 5.19 -4.61 -8.83
N PHE A 10 4.87 -5.81 -9.32
CA PHE A 10 4.56 -6.95 -8.44
C PHE A 10 5.76 -7.39 -7.61
N VAL A 11 6.96 -7.44 -8.18
CA VAL A 11 8.17 -7.73 -7.40
C VAL A 11 8.39 -6.65 -6.32
N ALA A 12 8.24 -5.37 -6.67
CA ALA A 12 8.35 -4.27 -5.70
C ALA A 12 7.29 -4.35 -4.60
N MET A 13 6.07 -4.76 -4.93
CA MET A 13 4.99 -4.98 -3.95
C MET A 13 5.34 -6.10 -2.97
N VAL A 14 5.91 -7.21 -3.44
CA VAL A 14 6.35 -8.31 -2.56
C VAL A 14 7.45 -7.82 -1.61
N VAL A 15 8.45 -7.10 -2.12
CA VAL A 15 9.53 -6.54 -1.30
C VAL A 15 8.99 -5.56 -0.25
N LEU A 16 8.08 -4.66 -0.65
CA LEU A 16 7.45 -3.72 0.28
C LEU A 16 6.58 -4.43 1.32
N ALA A 17 5.84 -5.48 0.94
CA ALA A 17 5.04 -6.25 1.88
C ALA A 17 5.91 -6.88 2.99
N VAL A 18 7.06 -7.46 2.62
CA VAL A 18 8.03 -7.95 3.61
C VAL A 18 8.55 -6.80 4.47
N ALA A 19 8.94 -5.68 3.85
CA ALA A 19 9.46 -4.50 4.57
C ALA A 19 8.44 -3.85 5.54
N VAL A 20 7.14 -4.01 5.29
CA VAL A 20 6.06 -3.59 6.19
C VAL A 20 6.00 -4.51 7.41
N VAL A 21 6.03 -5.82 7.19
CA VAL A 21 5.91 -6.83 8.26
C VAL A 21 7.12 -6.83 9.20
N GLU A 22 8.32 -6.60 8.65
CA GLU A 22 9.56 -6.57 9.44
C GLU A 22 9.78 -5.24 10.19
N GLU A 23 8.98 -4.21 9.92
CA GLU A 23 9.15 -2.91 10.53
C GLU A 23 8.71 -2.91 12.01
N ARG A 24 9.59 -2.42 12.87
CA ARG A 24 9.34 -2.35 14.33
C ARG A 24 8.60 -1.09 14.71
N ASP A 25 8.87 0.01 14.03
CA ASP A 25 8.15 1.25 14.29
C ASP A 25 6.81 1.26 13.54
N LEU A 26 5.71 1.22 14.30
CA LEU A 26 4.36 1.16 13.74
C LEU A 26 4.04 2.31 12.78
N VAL A 27 4.59 3.50 13.00
CA VAL A 27 4.34 4.65 12.11
C VAL A 27 5.08 4.45 10.79
N SER A 28 6.36 4.05 10.85
CA SER A 28 7.15 3.64 9.67
C SER A 28 6.46 2.49 8.91
N ALA A 29 5.89 1.51 9.62
CA ALA A 29 5.19 0.38 9.01
C ALA A 29 3.97 0.86 8.20
N VAL A 30 3.20 1.80 8.75
CA VAL A 30 2.05 2.42 8.05
C VAL A 30 2.50 3.26 6.85
N VAL A 31 3.64 3.97 6.92
CA VAL A 31 4.19 4.70 5.78
C VAL A 31 4.57 3.73 4.66
N LYS A 32 5.27 2.64 4.96
CA LYS A 32 5.60 1.59 3.98
C LYS A 32 4.34 0.93 3.41
N TYR A 33 3.34 0.68 4.24
CA TYR A 33 2.04 0.16 3.81
C TYR A 33 1.33 1.13 2.84
N SER A 34 1.44 2.44 3.10
CA SER A 34 0.89 3.47 2.21
C SER A 34 1.55 3.43 0.83
N LEU A 35 2.87 3.20 0.78
CA LEU A 35 3.60 3.01 -0.49
C LEU A 35 3.18 1.71 -1.20
N LEU A 36 2.99 0.61 -0.46
CA LEU A 36 2.45 -0.64 -1.01
C LEU A 36 1.06 -0.43 -1.60
N SER A 37 0.18 0.30 -0.90
CA SER A 37 -1.16 0.65 -1.38
C SER A 37 -1.10 1.49 -2.65
N LEU A 38 -0.14 2.41 -2.77
CA LEU A 38 0.05 3.20 -3.99
C LEU A 38 0.46 2.32 -5.18
N LEU A 39 1.41 1.40 -4.99
CA LEU A 39 1.80 0.46 -6.04
C LEU A 39 0.64 -0.44 -6.47
N PHE A 40 -0.18 -0.89 -5.53
CA PHE A 40 -1.38 -1.65 -5.82
C PHE A 40 -2.36 -0.86 -6.70
N ILE A 41 -2.58 0.42 -6.40
CA ILE A 41 -3.42 1.32 -7.21
C ILE A 41 -2.85 1.47 -8.62
N LEU A 42 -1.52 1.63 -8.77
CA LEU A 42 -0.86 1.69 -10.08
C LEU A 42 -1.05 0.39 -10.87
N ALA A 43 -0.91 -0.77 -10.21
CA ALA A 43 -1.16 -2.06 -10.83
C ALA A 43 -2.61 -2.19 -11.34
N LEU A 44 -3.59 -1.67 -10.60
CA LEU A 44 -5.00 -1.67 -11.03
C LEU A 44 -5.24 -0.80 -12.27
N PHE A 45 -4.57 0.35 -12.39
CA PHE A 45 -4.62 1.17 -13.60
C PHE A 45 -4.04 0.44 -14.81
N GLU A 46 -2.88 -0.21 -14.67
CA GLU A 46 -2.26 -1.02 -15.73
C GLU A 46 -3.14 -2.22 -16.14
N LEU A 47 -3.85 -2.81 -15.17
CA LEU A 47 -4.82 -3.89 -15.40
C LEU A 47 -6.16 -3.43 -15.98
N LYS A 48 -6.31 -2.13 -16.27
CA LYS A 48 -7.55 -1.53 -16.80
C LYS A 48 -8.76 -1.70 -15.87
N ALA A 49 -8.54 -1.65 -14.56
CA ALA A 49 -9.57 -1.70 -13.52
C ALA A 49 -9.68 -0.35 -12.76
N PRO A 50 -10.12 0.74 -13.43
CA PRO A 50 -10.11 2.10 -12.86
C PRO A 50 -11.14 2.31 -11.73
N ASP A 51 -12.25 1.58 -11.76
CA ASP A 51 -13.29 1.56 -10.73
C ASP A 51 -12.77 0.97 -9.41
N VAL A 52 -12.03 -0.14 -9.51
CA VAL A 52 -11.33 -0.76 -8.38
C VAL A 52 -10.21 0.14 -7.88
N ALA A 53 -9.46 0.78 -8.78
CA ALA A 53 -8.39 1.72 -8.42
C ALA A 53 -8.93 2.92 -7.63
N LEU A 54 -10.03 3.52 -8.06
CA LEU A 54 -10.68 4.63 -7.36
C LEU A 54 -11.14 4.21 -5.96
N SER A 55 -11.75 3.03 -5.86
CA SER A 55 -12.18 2.47 -4.57
C SER A 55 -10.99 2.21 -3.65
N ALA A 56 -9.89 1.67 -4.18
CA ALA A 56 -8.66 1.40 -3.43
C ALA A 56 -8.00 2.68 -2.91
N ILE A 57 -8.04 3.79 -3.66
CA ILE A 57 -7.56 5.10 -3.18
C ILE A 57 -8.33 5.53 -1.93
N VAL A 58 -9.67 5.53 -1.99
CA VAL A 58 -10.52 6.00 -0.90
C VAL A 58 -10.40 5.09 0.32
N VAL A 59 -10.54 3.78 0.12
CA VAL A 59 -10.43 2.79 1.21
C VAL A 59 -9.03 2.80 1.81
N GLY A 60 -7.99 2.86 0.97
CA GLY A 60 -6.61 2.93 1.43
C GLY A 60 -6.37 4.13 2.34
N ALA A 61 -6.82 5.33 1.95
CA ALA A 61 -6.70 6.53 2.76
C ALA A 61 -7.42 6.41 4.12
N ILE A 62 -8.64 5.86 4.14
CA ILE A 62 -9.40 5.63 5.37
C ILE A 62 -8.65 4.64 6.29
N VAL A 63 -8.17 3.53 5.74
CA VAL A 63 -7.45 2.50 6.52
C VAL A 63 -6.15 3.06 7.10
N ILE A 64 -5.38 3.83 6.33
CA ILE A 64 -4.17 4.51 6.81
C ILE A 64 -4.52 5.46 7.98
N GLY A 65 -5.59 6.25 7.84
CA GLY A 65 -6.05 7.14 8.90
C GLY A 65 -6.44 6.39 10.19
N VAL A 66 -7.15 5.27 10.05
CA VAL A 66 -7.52 4.40 11.18
C VAL A 66 -6.26 3.85 11.85
N PHE A 67 -5.28 3.34 11.10
CA PHE A 67 -4.03 2.86 11.69
C PHE A 67 -3.28 3.93 12.47
N LEU A 68 -3.10 5.12 11.89
CA LEU A 68 -2.41 6.22 12.59
C LEU A 68 -3.15 6.65 13.87
N PHE A 69 -4.48 6.71 13.81
CA PHE A 69 -5.31 7.03 14.98
C PHE A 69 -5.16 5.96 16.08
N THR A 70 -5.24 4.68 15.71
CA THR A 70 -5.06 3.57 16.65
C THR A 70 -3.66 3.56 17.25
N ILE A 71 -2.61 3.75 16.44
CA ILE A 71 -1.22 3.80 16.93
C ILE A 71 -1.05 4.92 17.95
N LYS A 72 -1.62 6.11 17.69
CA LYS A 72 -1.61 7.23 18.63
C LYS A 72 -2.31 6.89 19.96
N GLY A 73 -3.34 6.05 19.94
CA GLY A 73 -4.03 5.60 21.15
C GLY A 73 -3.29 4.52 21.96
N VAL A 74 -2.40 3.75 21.31
CA VAL A 74 -1.68 2.62 21.93
C VAL A 74 -0.28 3.03 22.42
N LYS A 75 0.44 3.90 21.68
CA LYS A 75 1.70 4.48 22.15
C LYS A 75 1.37 5.56 23.22
N ARG A 76 1.49 5.20 24.50
CA ARG A 76 1.61 6.17 25.61
C ARG A 76 2.98 6.84 25.59
#